data_AF-A0A382VCQ9-F1
#
_entry.id   AF-A0A382VCQ9-F1
#
_cell.length_a   1.000
_cell.length_b   1.000
_cell.length_c   1.000
_cell.angle_alpha   90.00
_cell.angle_beta   90.00
_cell.angle_gamma   90.00
#
_symmetry.space_group_name_H-M   'P 1'
#
loop_
_entity.id
_entity.type
_entity.pdbx_description
1 polymer ?
#
loop_
_entity_poly.entity_id
_entity_poly.type
_entity_poly.pdbx_seq_one_letter_code
_entity_poly.pdbx_strand_id
1 'polypeptide(L)'
;TETGTVMRHGTGLHLGEKMVITTPDTWKQHFFGFDYTGAALGQANVPNNTTSAFRCNANEKMAGHIGWTINTDATRYDSGTDTEVMGGAKISIRYHLDNSVDIFDEDNEDILFTKDADMDGSVLYLHTFFSTAINAADATVWLRNWEFERFAAAWYGHPEKKYKPNVRYPGATLDGDGRYIRGEKMYPGQEVQWSYDQDVNYTYIGVRSSDDNIWTNNKNVKLGGTQFLLSDSTGWDSTTDYTATNKIFAIRYDAIDYKLKLYNVTVAGVETLVTTALVAEDVNSI
;
A
#
# COMPACT_ATOMS: atom_id res chain seq x y z
N THR A 1 11.71 -21.30 -19.98
CA THR A 1 10.67 -20.56 -20.73
C THR A 1 11.20 -20.24 -22.12
N GLU A 2 10.37 -20.20 -23.15
CA GLU A 2 10.81 -19.86 -24.51
C GLU A 2 10.88 -18.33 -24.70
N THR A 3 11.86 -17.85 -25.47
CA THR A 3 11.96 -16.43 -25.83
C THR A 3 10.70 -15.99 -26.59
N GLY A 4 10.19 -14.79 -26.29
CA GLY A 4 8.95 -14.29 -26.91
C GLY A 4 7.67 -14.76 -26.22
N THR A 5 7.78 -15.36 -25.04
CA THR A 5 6.63 -15.67 -24.18
C THR A 5 6.21 -14.43 -23.39
N VAL A 6 4.90 -14.19 -23.30
CA VAL A 6 4.30 -13.19 -22.42
C VAL A 6 3.36 -13.88 -21.45
N MET A 7 3.46 -13.53 -20.17
CA MET A 7 2.56 -14.02 -19.13
C MET A 7 1.88 -12.84 -18.45
N ARG A 8 0.57 -12.95 -18.24
CA ARG A 8 -0.21 -11.94 -17.52
C ARG A 8 -0.46 -12.42 -16.10
N HIS A 9 -0.24 -11.54 -15.13
CA HIS A 9 -0.59 -11.79 -13.74
C HIS A 9 -2.12 -11.99 -13.61
N GLY A 10 -2.55 -12.95 -12.76
CA GLY A 10 -3.96 -13.30 -12.62
C GLY A 10 -4.77 -12.25 -11.84
N THR A 11 -4.10 -11.55 -10.92
CA THR A 11 -4.66 -10.45 -10.12
C THR A 11 -4.34 -9.12 -10.80
N GLY A 12 -5.35 -8.26 -10.96
CA GLY A 12 -5.19 -6.89 -11.44
C GLY A 12 -4.98 -5.89 -10.31
N LEU A 13 -4.26 -4.82 -10.61
CA LEU A 13 -3.95 -3.71 -9.71
C LEU A 13 -4.96 -2.57 -9.90
N HIS A 14 -5.62 -2.15 -8.83
CA HIS A 14 -6.64 -1.08 -8.87
C HIS A 14 -6.08 0.27 -8.43
N LEU A 15 -6.82 1.34 -8.70
CA LEU A 15 -6.53 2.67 -8.16
C LEU A 15 -6.44 2.62 -6.63
N GLY A 16 -5.38 3.20 -6.09
CA GLY A 16 -5.03 3.21 -4.68
C GLY A 16 -4.42 1.90 -4.15
N GLU A 17 -4.09 0.95 -5.03
CA GLU A 17 -3.41 -0.29 -4.69
C GLU A 17 -1.97 -0.31 -5.21
N LYS A 18 -1.14 -1.08 -4.49
CA LYS A 18 0.22 -1.41 -4.90
C LYS A 18 0.40 -2.92 -4.96
N MET A 19 1.27 -3.35 -5.84
CA MET A 19 1.81 -4.70 -5.85
C MET A 19 3.26 -4.66 -5.40
N VAL A 20 3.61 -5.46 -4.40
CA VAL A 20 4.91 -5.45 -3.71
C VAL A 20 5.64 -6.75 -4.03
N ILE A 21 6.95 -6.68 -4.21
CA ILE A 21 7.81 -7.85 -4.33
C ILE A 21 9.13 -7.58 -3.61
N THR A 22 9.67 -8.61 -2.95
CA THR A 22 11.11 -8.68 -2.68
C THR A 22 11.77 -9.30 -3.89
N THR A 23 12.60 -8.52 -4.57
CA THR A 23 13.28 -8.95 -5.79
C THR A 23 14.17 -10.15 -5.49
N PRO A 24 14.31 -11.10 -6.42
CA PRO A 24 15.21 -12.24 -6.22
C PRO A 24 16.66 -11.80 -6.25
N ASP A 25 17.52 -12.58 -5.58
CA ASP A 25 18.99 -12.40 -5.60
C ASP A 25 19.55 -12.30 -7.02
N THR A 26 18.93 -13.01 -7.97
CA THR A 26 19.22 -12.90 -9.40
C THR A 26 17.98 -12.47 -10.18
N TRP A 27 17.96 -11.22 -10.61
CA TRP A 27 16.83 -10.62 -11.32
C TRP A 27 17.26 -10.08 -12.69
N LYS A 28 17.18 -10.92 -13.73
CA LYS A 28 17.83 -10.69 -15.03
C LYS A 28 16.88 -10.85 -16.21
N GLN A 29 17.11 -10.06 -17.26
CA GLN A 29 16.70 -10.29 -18.65
C GLN A 29 15.21 -10.57 -18.90
N HIS A 30 14.35 -9.73 -18.35
CA HIS A 30 12.92 -9.73 -18.64
C HIS A 30 12.37 -8.31 -18.55
N PHE A 31 11.15 -8.15 -19.07
CA PHE A 31 10.45 -6.88 -19.07
C PHE A 31 9.12 -7.05 -18.35
N PHE A 32 8.61 -5.92 -17.87
CA PHE A 32 7.27 -5.79 -17.32
C PHE A 32 6.50 -4.71 -18.07
N GLY A 33 5.18 -4.81 -18.11
CA GLY A 33 4.32 -3.79 -18.72
C GLY A 33 2.84 -4.01 -18.45
N PHE A 34 1.98 -3.09 -18.90
CA PHE A 34 0.56 -3.06 -18.47
C PHE A 34 -0.46 -3.14 -19.61
N ASP A 35 -0.10 -2.70 -20.81
CA ASP A 35 -1.02 -2.47 -21.94
C ASP A 35 -0.72 -3.39 -23.14
N TYR A 36 -0.17 -4.57 -22.89
CA TYR A 36 0.06 -5.54 -23.95
C TYR A 36 -1.26 -6.05 -24.53
N THR A 37 -1.46 -5.84 -25.83
CA THR A 37 -2.69 -6.24 -26.55
C THR A 37 -2.45 -7.33 -27.60
N GLY A 38 -1.24 -7.90 -27.66
CA GLY A 38 -0.84 -8.80 -28.74
C GLY A 38 -1.71 -10.07 -28.81
N ALA A 39 -2.39 -10.26 -29.94
CA ALA A 39 -3.33 -11.35 -30.19
C ALA A 39 -2.74 -12.54 -30.97
N ALA A 40 -1.50 -12.43 -31.48
CA ALA A 40 -0.89 -13.46 -32.33
C ALA A 40 0.12 -14.34 -31.57
N LEU A 41 0.20 -15.62 -31.96
CA LEU A 41 1.24 -16.54 -31.48
C LEU A 41 2.57 -16.30 -32.22
N GLY A 42 3.69 -16.60 -31.56
CA GLY A 42 5.02 -16.55 -32.19
C GLY A 42 5.56 -15.13 -32.47
N GLN A 43 5.16 -14.13 -31.69
CA GLN A 43 5.64 -12.76 -31.86
C GLN A 43 7.12 -12.61 -31.48
N ALA A 44 7.86 -11.89 -32.32
CA ALA A 44 9.22 -11.44 -32.01
C ALA A 44 9.16 -10.04 -31.37
N ASN A 45 10.17 -9.71 -30.54
CA ASN A 45 10.31 -8.38 -29.91
C ASN A 45 9.07 -7.91 -29.14
N VAL A 46 8.37 -8.85 -28.50
CA VAL A 46 7.12 -8.61 -27.76
C VAL A 46 7.20 -7.49 -26.70
N PRO A 47 8.34 -7.25 -26.01
CA PRO A 47 8.50 -6.10 -25.12
C PRO A 47 8.34 -4.72 -25.77
N ASN A 48 8.37 -4.63 -27.11
CA ASN A 48 8.15 -3.39 -27.84
C ASN A 48 6.70 -3.23 -28.33
N ASN A 49 5.83 -4.22 -28.08
CA ASN A 49 4.41 -4.20 -28.46
C ASN A 49 3.52 -3.68 -27.31
N THR A 50 4.00 -2.66 -26.62
CA THR A 50 3.41 -2.03 -25.43
C THR A 50 3.86 -0.57 -25.38
N THR A 51 3.04 0.33 -24.83
CA THR A 51 3.42 1.73 -24.61
C THR A 51 3.93 1.97 -23.18
N SER A 52 4.04 0.91 -22.38
CA SER A 52 4.40 0.98 -20.98
C SER A 52 5.23 -0.22 -20.58
N ALA A 53 6.55 -0.07 -20.63
CA ALA A 53 7.46 -1.11 -20.21
C ALA A 53 8.67 -0.59 -19.43
N PHE A 54 9.08 -1.38 -18.44
CA PHE A 54 10.37 -1.29 -17.74
C PHE A 54 11.03 -2.67 -17.75
N ARG A 55 12.32 -2.73 -17.46
CA ARG A 55 13.11 -3.97 -17.64
C ARG A 55 14.08 -4.25 -16.51
N CYS A 56 14.41 -5.51 -16.36
CA CYS A 56 15.55 -5.98 -15.58
C CYS A 56 16.67 -6.37 -16.57
N ASN A 57 17.79 -5.66 -16.51
CA ASN A 57 18.93 -5.83 -17.39
C ASN A 57 19.73 -7.11 -17.08
N ALA A 58 20.69 -7.45 -17.92
CA ALA A 58 21.58 -8.61 -17.69
C ALA A 58 22.52 -8.44 -16.48
N ASN A 59 22.76 -7.19 -16.07
CA ASN A 59 23.57 -6.80 -14.93
C ASN A 59 22.75 -6.58 -13.64
N GLU A 60 21.52 -7.12 -13.57
CA GLU A 60 20.63 -7.08 -12.36
C GLU A 60 20.12 -5.70 -11.98
N LYS A 61 20.31 -4.72 -12.86
CA LYS A 61 19.75 -3.38 -12.71
C LYS A 61 18.35 -3.32 -13.29
N MET A 62 17.48 -2.53 -12.67
CA MET A 62 16.24 -2.12 -13.31
C MET A 62 16.50 -0.92 -14.22
N ALA A 63 15.70 -0.79 -15.27
CA ALA A 63 15.78 0.35 -16.16
C ALA A 63 14.43 0.74 -16.75
N GLY A 64 14.23 2.04 -16.96
CA GLY A 64 13.14 2.55 -17.78
C GLY A 64 13.31 2.08 -19.22
N HIS A 65 12.21 1.76 -19.91
CA HIS A 65 12.25 1.34 -21.31
C HIS A 65 11.32 2.16 -22.20
N ILE A 66 10.01 1.88 -22.20
CA ILE A 66 9.03 2.62 -23.02
C ILE A 66 8.02 3.26 -22.09
N GLY A 67 7.94 4.59 -22.10
CA GLY A 67 6.95 5.34 -21.32
C GLY A 67 7.23 5.37 -19.81
N TRP A 68 8.50 5.27 -19.41
CA TRP A 68 8.97 5.30 -18.03
C TRP A 68 10.25 6.13 -17.92
N THR A 69 10.29 7.03 -16.94
CA THR A 69 11.44 7.88 -16.62
C THR A 69 11.99 7.50 -15.25
N ILE A 70 13.31 7.32 -15.16
CA ILE A 70 14.00 7.09 -13.88
C ILE A 70 14.10 8.40 -13.09
N ASN A 71 13.94 8.31 -11.77
CA ASN A 71 14.25 9.40 -10.86
C ASN A 71 15.77 9.42 -10.60
N THR A 72 16.45 10.47 -11.07
CA THR A 72 17.91 10.62 -10.88
C THR A 72 18.31 10.97 -9.44
N ASP A 73 17.34 11.35 -8.61
CA ASP A 73 17.55 11.66 -7.20
C ASP A 73 17.28 10.46 -6.29
N ALA A 74 16.84 9.32 -6.83
CA ALA A 74 16.63 8.11 -6.05
C ALA A 74 17.94 7.56 -5.48
N THR A 75 17.90 7.01 -4.27
CA THR A 75 19.04 6.42 -3.57
C THR A 75 19.71 5.33 -4.40
N ARG A 76 18.89 4.56 -5.12
CA ARG A 76 19.34 3.48 -6.00
C ARG A 76 19.58 3.92 -7.44
N TYR A 77 19.62 5.21 -7.75
CA TYR A 77 20.05 5.67 -9.07
C TYR A 77 21.55 5.38 -9.26
N ASP A 78 21.91 4.79 -10.40
CA ASP A 78 23.31 4.56 -10.75
C ASP A 78 23.74 5.44 -11.92
N SER A 79 23.16 5.22 -13.10
CA SER A 79 23.53 5.98 -14.30
C SER A 79 22.52 5.85 -15.42
N GLY A 80 22.32 6.93 -16.18
CA GLY A 80 21.48 6.93 -17.38
C GLY A 80 20.03 6.61 -17.06
N THR A 81 19.55 5.44 -17.48
CA THR A 81 18.20 4.93 -17.20
C THR A 81 18.17 3.85 -16.13
N ASP A 82 19.31 3.52 -15.55
CA ASP A 82 19.51 2.33 -14.75
C ASP A 82 19.62 2.64 -13.26
N THR A 83 19.06 1.74 -12.44
CA THR A 83 19.32 1.68 -11.00
C THR A 83 20.68 1.04 -10.71
N GLU A 84 21.09 0.98 -9.45
CA GLU A 84 22.05 -0.02 -8.98
C GLU A 84 21.49 -1.45 -9.08
N VAL A 85 22.28 -2.44 -8.67
CA VAL A 85 21.85 -3.85 -8.63
C VAL A 85 20.71 -4.02 -7.64
N MET A 86 19.57 -4.55 -8.11
CA MET A 86 18.33 -4.57 -7.34
C MET A 86 18.07 -5.87 -6.58
N GLY A 87 18.97 -6.85 -6.58
CA GLY A 87 18.73 -8.16 -5.95
C GLY A 87 18.50 -8.04 -4.43
N GLY A 88 17.40 -8.61 -3.93
CA GLY A 88 16.99 -8.56 -2.53
C GLY A 88 16.27 -7.27 -2.10
N ALA A 89 16.19 -6.25 -2.96
CA ALA A 89 15.46 -5.02 -2.68
C ALA A 89 13.95 -5.29 -2.55
N LYS A 90 13.26 -4.55 -1.69
CA LYS A 90 11.80 -4.52 -1.63
C LYS A 90 11.29 -3.36 -2.46
N ILE A 91 10.49 -3.65 -3.49
CA ILE A 91 9.89 -2.62 -4.34
C ILE A 91 8.38 -2.80 -4.42
N SER A 92 7.69 -1.73 -4.82
CA SER A 92 6.30 -1.80 -5.22
C SER A 92 6.03 -1.08 -6.53
N ILE A 93 5.00 -1.53 -7.23
CA ILE A 93 4.37 -0.79 -8.32
C ILE A 93 3.08 -0.21 -7.75
N ARG A 94 2.95 1.11 -7.76
CA ARG A 94 1.84 1.82 -7.12
C ARG A 94 0.95 2.45 -8.17
N TYR A 95 -0.37 2.24 -8.06
CA TYR A 95 -1.35 2.86 -8.93
C TYR A 95 -2.17 3.91 -8.17
N HIS A 96 -1.90 5.18 -8.41
CA HIS A 96 -2.44 6.29 -7.63
C HIS A 96 -3.88 6.65 -8.02
N LEU A 97 -4.60 7.33 -7.13
CA LEU A 97 -5.99 7.74 -7.36
C LEU A 97 -6.17 8.77 -8.50
N ASP A 98 -5.08 9.44 -8.90
CA ASP A 98 -5.03 10.35 -10.05
C ASP A 98 -4.67 9.64 -11.36
N ASN A 99 -4.63 8.31 -11.34
CA ASN A 99 -4.23 7.42 -12.42
C ASN A 99 -2.74 7.43 -12.78
N SER A 100 -1.89 8.14 -12.03
CA SER A 100 -0.45 8.03 -12.20
C SER A 100 0.06 6.67 -11.70
N VAL A 101 1.19 6.20 -12.23
CA VAL A 101 1.82 4.94 -11.80
C VAL A 101 3.30 5.19 -11.56
N ASP A 102 3.82 4.64 -10.46
CA ASP A 102 5.26 4.66 -10.18
C ASP A 102 5.77 3.29 -9.72
N ILE A 103 7.10 3.17 -9.72
CA ILE A 103 7.83 2.10 -9.04
C ILE A 103 8.53 2.75 -7.85
N PHE A 104 8.31 2.20 -6.67
CA PHE A 104 8.78 2.72 -5.40
C PHE A 104 9.72 1.74 -4.72
N ASP A 105 10.82 2.23 -4.17
CA ASP A 105 11.72 1.50 -3.29
C ASP A 105 11.16 1.53 -1.87
N GLU A 106 10.68 0.38 -1.39
CA GLU A 106 10.11 0.28 -0.04
C GLU A 106 11.19 0.25 1.04
N ASP A 107 12.46 -0.03 0.69
CA ASP A 107 13.58 -0.04 1.65
C ASP A 107 14.12 1.38 1.90
N ASN A 108 14.21 2.19 0.83
CA ASN A 108 14.78 3.55 0.89
C ASN A 108 13.71 4.67 0.89
N GLU A 109 12.44 4.31 0.73
CA GLU A 109 11.30 5.23 0.71
C GLU A 109 11.35 6.30 -0.40
N ASP A 110 11.84 5.94 -1.59
CA ASP A 110 11.91 6.83 -2.75
C ASP A 110 11.26 6.26 -4.01
N ILE A 111 10.83 7.16 -4.90
CA ILE A 111 10.32 6.79 -6.23
C ILE A 111 11.52 6.47 -7.10
N LEU A 112 11.58 5.26 -7.66
CA LEU A 112 12.61 4.83 -8.60
C LEU A 112 12.26 5.26 -10.03
N PHE A 113 11.01 5.05 -10.44
CA PHE A 113 10.55 5.35 -11.79
C PHE A 113 9.14 5.90 -11.77
N THR A 114 8.85 6.83 -12.67
CA THR A 114 7.50 7.35 -12.91
C THR A 114 7.08 7.01 -14.33
N LYS A 115 5.83 6.58 -14.50
CA LYS A 115 5.25 6.41 -15.82
C LYS A 115 5.04 7.78 -16.46
N ASP A 116 5.47 7.94 -17.72
CA ASP A 116 5.48 9.25 -18.40
C ASP A 116 4.07 9.82 -18.69
N ALA A 117 3.06 8.94 -18.75
CA ALA A 117 1.68 9.30 -19.01
C ALA A 117 0.75 8.49 -18.09
N ASP A 118 -0.28 9.15 -17.57
CA ASP A 118 -1.26 8.54 -16.69
C ASP A 118 -2.04 7.43 -17.39
N MET A 119 -2.51 6.47 -16.60
CA MET A 119 -3.43 5.43 -17.05
C MET A 119 -4.87 5.96 -17.13
N ASP A 120 -5.79 5.13 -17.61
CA ASP A 120 -7.18 5.52 -17.88
C ASP A 120 -8.15 5.31 -16.69
N GLY A 121 -7.65 4.83 -15.55
CA GLY A 121 -8.43 4.49 -14.37
C GLY A 121 -8.94 3.05 -14.35
N SER A 122 -8.67 2.27 -15.40
CA SER A 122 -9.04 0.86 -15.48
C SER A 122 -8.08 -0.03 -14.68
N VAL A 123 -8.50 -1.27 -14.40
CA VAL A 123 -7.66 -2.24 -13.69
C VAL A 123 -6.43 -2.58 -14.52
N LEU A 124 -5.24 -2.41 -13.93
CA LEU A 124 -3.97 -2.72 -14.60
C LEU A 124 -3.62 -4.19 -14.42
N TYR A 125 -3.12 -4.83 -15.48
CA TYR A 125 -2.61 -6.19 -15.39
C TYR A 125 -1.13 -6.19 -15.73
N LEU A 126 -0.30 -6.65 -14.78
CA LEU A 126 1.13 -6.81 -15.00
C LEU A 126 1.36 -7.95 -16.01
N HIS A 127 2.05 -7.63 -17.09
CA HIS A 127 2.55 -8.56 -18.08
C HIS A 127 4.05 -8.70 -17.90
N THR A 128 4.55 -9.94 -17.86
CA THR A 128 5.97 -10.26 -17.85
C THR A 128 6.36 -10.80 -19.22
N PHE A 129 7.37 -10.18 -19.85
CA PHE A 129 7.87 -10.56 -21.16
C PHE A 129 9.27 -11.17 -21.03
N PHE A 130 9.47 -12.33 -21.64
CA PHE A 130 10.75 -13.05 -21.59
C PHE A 130 11.56 -12.83 -22.87
N SER A 131 12.72 -12.16 -22.76
CA SER A 131 13.64 -11.92 -23.87
C SER A 131 14.68 -13.02 -24.07
N THR A 132 14.89 -13.87 -23.07
CA THR A 132 15.81 -15.02 -23.13
C THR A 132 15.21 -16.23 -22.44
N ALA A 133 15.78 -17.41 -22.68
CA ALA A 133 15.37 -18.62 -22.01
C ALA A 133 15.79 -18.56 -20.53
N ILE A 134 14.80 -18.52 -19.64
CA ILE A 134 14.99 -18.55 -18.19
C ILE A 134 14.53 -19.89 -17.62
N ASN A 135 15.10 -20.28 -16.48
CA ASN A 135 14.71 -21.52 -15.81
C ASN A 135 13.35 -21.35 -15.10
N ALA A 136 12.71 -22.47 -14.76
CA ALA A 136 11.38 -22.46 -14.15
C ALA A 136 11.35 -21.94 -12.71
N ALA A 137 12.45 -22.05 -11.97
CA ALA A 137 12.55 -21.58 -10.59
C ALA A 137 12.53 -20.05 -10.53
N ASP A 138 13.36 -19.41 -11.35
CA ASP A 138 13.44 -17.95 -11.49
C ASP A 138 12.11 -17.39 -11.99
N ALA A 139 11.52 -18.02 -13.02
CA ALA A 139 10.21 -17.64 -13.54
C ALA A 139 9.11 -17.67 -12.47
N THR A 140 9.15 -18.63 -11.54
CA THR A 140 8.14 -18.76 -10.48
C THR A 140 8.18 -17.56 -9.55
N VAL A 141 9.37 -17.11 -9.16
CA VAL A 141 9.54 -15.94 -8.29
C VAL A 141 9.05 -14.68 -8.99
N TRP A 142 9.45 -14.46 -10.24
CA TRP A 142 9.13 -13.24 -10.99
C TRP A 142 7.63 -13.10 -11.28
N LEU A 143 6.92 -14.23 -11.39
CA LEU A 143 5.51 -14.27 -11.76
C LEU A 143 4.55 -14.31 -10.58
N ARG A 144 4.94 -14.83 -9.41
CA ARG A 144 3.99 -15.21 -8.35
C ARG A 144 4.24 -14.58 -6.99
N ASN A 145 5.40 -14.02 -6.73
CA ASN A 145 5.73 -13.48 -5.41
C ASN A 145 5.28 -12.01 -5.24
N TRP A 146 4.33 -11.57 -6.06
CA TRP A 146 3.72 -10.26 -5.95
C TRP A 146 2.59 -10.30 -4.92
N GLU A 147 2.72 -9.48 -3.88
CA GLU A 147 1.70 -9.28 -2.86
C GLU A 147 0.92 -8.00 -3.16
N PHE A 148 -0.40 -8.03 -3.07
CA PHE A 148 -1.25 -6.90 -3.39
C PHE A 148 -1.77 -6.29 -2.09
N GLU A 149 -1.54 -4.99 -1.92
CA GLU A 149 -2.03 -4.26 -0.78
C GLU A 149 -2.50 -2.86 -1.16
N ARG A 150 -3.36 -2.27 -0.32
CA ARG A 150 -3.82 -0.90 -0.50
C ARG A 150 -2.74 0.05 0.00
N PHE A 151 -2.57 1.20 -0.66
CA PHE A 151 -1.58 2.21 -0.25
C PHE A 151 -2.08 3.66 -0.29
N ALA A 152 -3.14 4.00 -1.04
CA ALA A 152 -3.64 5.38 -1.12
C ALA A 152 -4.85 5.66 -0.21
N ALA A 153 -4.95 6.90 0.31
CA ALA A 153 -5.98 7.29 1.26
C ALA A 153 -7.39 7.28 0.64
N ALA A 154 -8.25 6.35 1.07
CA ALA A 154 -9.68 6.38 0.77
C ALA A 154 -10.52 5.76 1.90
N TRP A 155 -11.83 6.04 1.87
CA TRP A 155 -12.82 5.47 2.79
C TRP A 155 -13.38 4.17 2.20
N TYR A 156 -13.34 3.08 2.97
CA TYR A 156 -13.80 1.76 2.51
C TYR A 156 -14.71 1.10 3.55
N GLY A 157 -15.91 0.67 3.15
CA GLY A 157 -16.75 -0.18 3.98
C GLY A 157 -16.32 -1.65 3.91
N HIS A 158 -16.27 -2.33 5.05
CA HIS A 158 -16.15 -3.78 5.14
C HIS A 158 -17.54 -4.40 4.92
N PRO A 159 -17.76 -5.19 3.87
CA PRO A 159 -19.03 -5.90 3.73
C PRO A 159 -19.14 -7.01 4.78
N GLU A 160 -20.36 -7.29 5.25
CA GLU A 160 -20.68 -8.40 6.17
C GLU A 160 -20.36 -9.79 5.59
N LYS A 161 -20.13 -9.89 4.27
CA LYS A 161 -19.83 -11.15 3.58
C LYS A 161 -18.63 -10.96 2.67
N LYS A 162 -17.63 -11.81 2.89
CA LYS A 162 -16.36 -11.92 2.16
C LYS A 162 -16.61 -11.97 0.64
N TYR A 163 -15.76 -11.26 -0.11
CA TYR A 163 -15.57 -11.29 -1.58
C TYR A 163 -16.59 -10.57 -2.48
N LYS A 164 -16.60 -9.24 -2.45
CA LYS A 164 -16.71 -8.44 -3.70
C LYS A 164 -15.76 -7.24 -3.66
N PRO A 165 -14.59 -7.29 -4.33
CA PRO A 165 -13.77 -6.09 -4.54
C PRO A 165 -14.51 -5.08 -5.45
N ASN A 166 -14.20 -3.78 -5.27
CA ASN A 166 -14.64 -2.64 -6.11
C ASN A 166 -16.14 -2.25 -6.08
N VAL A 167 -16.66 -1.87 -4.91
CA VAL A 167 -17.94 -1.12 -4.84
C VAL A 167 -17.71 0.22 -4.15
N ARG A 168 -17.98 1.31 -4.87
CA ARG A 168 -18.07 2.68 -4.33
C ARG A 168 -19.47 2.87 -3.77
N TYR A 169 -19.60 3.12 -2.47
CA TYR A 169 -20.89 3.35 -1.82
C TYR A 169 -21.18 4.87 -1.78
N PRO A 170 -22.28 5.35 -2.39
CA PRO A 170 -22.70 6.74 -2.25
C PRO A 170 -23.23 7.02 -0.83
N GLY A 171 -23.24 8.30 -0.41
CA GLY A 171 -23.60 8.72 0.95
C GLY A 171 -24.97 8.24 1.47
N ALA A 172 -25.89 7.84 0.57
CA ALA A 172 -27.19 7.29 0.91
C ALA A 172 -27.18 5.79 1.32
N THR A 173 -26.04 5.10 1.15
CA THR A 173 -25.83 3.71 1.63
C THR A 173 -25.07 3.64 2.97
N LEU A 174 -24.81 4.80 3.60
CA LEU A 174 -24.11 4.93 4.88
C LEU A 174 -25.01 4.68 6.11
N ASP A 175 -26.28 4.34 5.90
CA ASP A 175 -27.27 4.12 6.96
C ASP A 175 -27.36 2.61 7.26
N GLY A 176 -26.49 2.12 8.16
CA GLY A 176 -26.50 0.72 8.63
C GLY A 176 -25.18 0.26 9.26
N ASP A 177 -25.24 -0.83 10.04
CA ASP A 177 -24.13 -1.49 10.74
C ASP A 177 -23.01 -1.95 9.77
N GLY A 178 -22.14 -1.02 9.38
CA GLY A 178 -20.98 -1.27 8.52
C GLY A 178 -19.68 -0.89 9.23
N ARG A 179 -18.64 -1.71 9.10
CA ARG A 179 -17.28 -1.32 9.52
C ARG A 179 -16.64 -0.51 8.41
N TYR A 180 -15.87 0.52 8.73
CA TYR A 180 -15.21 1.34 7.74
C TYR A 180 -13.71 1.44 8.05
N ILE A 181 -12.87 1.22 7.03
CA ILE A 181 -11.41 1.40 7.09
C ILE A 181 -11.08 2.65 6.28
N ARG A 182 -10.30 3.56 6.86
CA ARG A 182 -9.84 4.79 6.22
C ARG A 182 -8.33 4.75 6.12
N GLY A 183 -7.79 5.17 4.97
CA GLY A 183 -6.43 5.72 4.87
C GLY A 183 -5.36 4.82 4.25
N GLU A 184 -4.17 5.40 4.12
CA GLU A 184 -2.90 4.73 3.82
C GLU A 184 -2.41 4.02 5.09
N LYS A 185 -1.41 3.15 4.95
CA LYS A 185 -0.70 2.68 6.13
C LYS A 185 -0.06 3.87 6.82
N MET A 186 -0.10 3.87 8.14
CA MET A 186 0.51 4.90 8.97
C MET A 186 1.93 4.47 9.32
N TYR A 187 2.91 5.31 8.98
CA TYR A 187 4.33 5.07 9.23
C TYR A 187 4.78 5.70 10.57
N PRO A 188 5.90 5.25 11.16
CA PRO A 188 6.48 5.92 12.33
C PRO A 188 6.69 7.41 12.05
N GLY A 189 6.25 8.26 12.98
CA GLY A 189 6.27 9.71 12.88
C GLY A 189 5.02 10.36 12.28
N GLN A 190 4.08 9.58 11.75
CA GLN A 190 2.85 10.11 11.15
C GLN A 190 1.70 10.23 12.17
N GLU A 191 0.67 10.99 11.78
CA GLU A 191 -0.54 11.18 12.58
C GLU A 191 -1.83 11.18 11.75
N VAL A 192 -2.91 10.71 12.37
CA VAL A 192 -4.28 10.84 11.85
C VAL A 192 -5.08 11.70 12.81
N GLN A 193 -5.61 12.81 12.31
CA GLN A 193 -6.50 13.70 13.06
C GLN A 193 -7.96 13.52 12.68
N TRP A 194 -8.85 13.66 13.67
CA TRP A 194 -10.30 13.71 13.46
C TRP A 194 -11.00 14.56 14.51
N SER A 195 -12.18 15.07 14.17
CA SER A 195 -13.10 15.67 15.13
C SER A 195 -14.03 14.60 15.68
N TYR A 196 -14.21 14.55 16.99
CA TYR A 196 -15.18 13.69 17.64
C TYR A 196 -16.38 14.52 18.12
N ASP A 197 -17.51 14.28 17.48
CA ASP A 197 -18.81 14.77 17.92
C ASP A 197 -19.59 13.59 18.51
N GLN A 198 -20.44 13.90 19.50
CA GLN A 198 -21.18 12.91 20.29
C GLN A 198 -21.83 11.83 19.41
N ASP A 199 -21.60 10.56 19.77
CA ASP A 199 -22.24 9.41 19.12
C ASP A 199 -23.24 8.77 20.08
N VAL A 200 -24.40 8.35 19.57
CA VAL A 200 -25.39 7.57 20.34
C VAL A 200 -25.01 6.10 20.43
N ASN A 201 -24.12 5.63 19.55
CA ASN A 201 -23.63 4.26 19.48
C ASN A 201 -22.13 4.18 19.82
N TYR A 202 -21.60 2.95 19.74
CA TYR A 202 -20.18 2.70 19.96
C TYR A 202 -19.41 2.68 18.65
N THR A 203 -18.32 3.44 18.59
CA THR A 203 -17.32 3.37 17.54
C THR A 203 -16.03 2.81 18.11
N TYR A 204 -15.22 2.12 17.31
CA TYR A 204 -13.92 1.59 17.72
C TYR A 204 -12.85 2.08 16.75
N ILE A 205 -11.70 2.49 17.28
CA ILE A 205 -10.50 2.81 16.49
C ILE A 205 -9.36 1.92 16.99
N GLY A 206 -8.64 1.27 16.07
CA GLY A 206 -7.54 0.37 16.41
C GLY A 206 -7.00 -0.37 15.20
N VAL A 207 -6.03 -1.25 15.46
CA VAL A 207 -5.39 -2.08 14.41
C VAL A 207 -6.05 -3.45 14.39
N ARG A 208 -6.43 -3.94 13.21
CA ARG A 208 -7.05 -5.26 13.02
C ARG A 208 -6.03 -6.26 12.48
N SER A 209 -6.24 -7.55 12.77
CA SER A 209 -5.43 -8.61 12.15
C SER A 209 -5.64 -8.63 10.64
N SER A 210 -4.71 -9.25 9.91
CA SER A 210 -4.80 -9.43 8.45
C SER A 210 -6.10 -10.11 8.00
N ASP A 211 -6.67 -10.97 8.85
CA ASP A 211 -7.94 -11.67 8.60
C ASP A 211 -9.18 -10.94 9.16
N ASP A 212 -9.02 -9.74 9.74
CA ASP A 212 -10.06 -8.89 10.35
C ASP A 212 -10.92 -9.59 11.43
N ASN A 213 -10.40 -10.63 12.08
CA ASN A 213 -11.14 -11.41 13.07
C ASN A 213 -10.84 -11.00 14.52
N ILE A 214 -9.71 -10.33 14.76
CA ILE A 214 -9.28 -9.86 16.09
C ILE A 214 -8.66 -8.47 15.97
N TRP A 215 -8.66 -7.74 17.08
CA TRP A 215 -7.82 -6.55 17.20
C TRP A 215 -6.37 -7.01 17.41
N THR A 216 -5.44 -6.54 16.58
CA THR A 216 -4.03 -6.89 16.69
C THR A 216 -3.51 -6.49 18.06
N ASN A 217 -2.89 -7.42 18.77
CA ASN A 217 -2.45 -7.23 20.16
C ASN A 217 -3.58 -6.75 21.10
N ASN A 218 -4.84 -7.03 20.76
CA ASN A 218 -6.04 -6.49 21.39
C ASN A 218 -6.07 -4.95 21.46
N LYS A 219 -5.39 -4.21 20.59
CA LYS A 219 -5.31 -2.74 20.65
C LYS A 219 -6.52 -2.09 19.97
N ASN A 220 -7.49 -1.66 20.76
CA ASN A 220 -8.62 -0.84 20.31
C ASN A 220 -9.03 0.18 21.36
N VAL A 221 -9.41 1.36 20.89
CA VAL A 221 -10.04 2.42 21.67
C VAL A 221 -11.52 2.41 21.36
N LYS A 222 -12.34 2.18 22.38
CA LYS A 222 -13.80 2.29 22.30
C LYS A 222 -14.22 3.74 22.53
N LEU A 223 -15.09 4.24 21.66
CA LEU A 223 -15.75 5.54 21.75
C LEU A 223 -17.24 5.31 21.96
N GLY A 224 -17.89 6.13 22.77
CA GLY A 224 -19.34 6.08 22.93
C GLY A 224 -19.88 7.25 23.72
N GLY A 225 -21.06 7.74 23.34
CA GLY A 225 -21.68 8.86 24.01
C GLY A 225 -20.79 10.10 23.92
N THR A 226 -20.30 10.53 25.08
CA THR A 226 -19.46 11.72 25.21
C THR A 226 -18.00 11.43 25.54
N GLN A 227 -17.57 10.16 25.43
CA GLN A 227 -16.30 9.69 25.99
C GLN A 227 -15.53 8.73 25.09
N PHE A 228 -14.22 8.69 25.27
CA PHE A 228 -13.43 7.48 25.09
C PHE A 228 -13.62 6.59 26.32
N LEU A 229 -14.20 5.42 26.11
CA LEU A 229 -14.44 4.41 27.13
C LEU A 229 -13.17 3.58 27.31
N LEU A 230 -12.14 4.20 27.89
CA LEU A 230 -10.82 3.60 28.07
C LEU A 230 -10.85 2.43 29.06
N SER A 231 -11.80 2.44 29.99
CA SER A 231 -12.07 1.31 30.89
C SER A 231 -12.53 0.04 30.16
N ASP A 232 -13.21 0.20 29.03
CA ASP A 232 -13.68 -0.88 28.14
C ASP A 232 -12.72 -1.16 26.97
N SER A 233 -11.67 -0.34 26.84
CA SER A 233 -10.66 -0.46 25.78
C SER A 233 -9.57 -1.44 26.19
N THR A 234 -8.92 -2.08 25.22
CA THR A 234 -7.86 -3.06 25.49
C THR A 234 -6.56 -2.66 24.81
N GLY A 235 -5.41 -3.00 25.42
CA GLY A 235 -4.09 -2.74 24.85
C GLY A 235 -3.55 -1.31 25.04
N TRP A 236 -4.19 -0.50 25.88
CA TRP A 236 -3.83 0.88 26.20
C TRP A 236 -3.48 1.05 27.68
N ASP A 237 -2.64 2.04 28.01
CA ASP A 237 -2.11 2.28 29.36
C ASP A 237 -3.12 2.90 30.34
N SER A 238 -4.11 3.63 29.82
CA SER A 238 -5.12 4.31 30.62
C SER A 238 -6.40 3.49 30.66
N THR A 239 -6.96 3.36 31.85
CA THR A 239 -8.26 2.73 32.10
C THR A 239 -9.32 3.75 32.54
N THR A 240 -8.99 5.04 32.55
CA THR A 240 -9.90 6.10 32.99
C THR A 240 -10.53 6.76 31.78
N ASP A 241 -11.87 6.76 31.71
CA ASP A 241 -12.58 7.32 30.57
C ASP A 241 -12.26 8.81 30.35
N TYR A 242 -12.13 9.20 29.08
CA TYR A 242 -11.75 10.55 28.68
C TYR A 242 -12.91 11.26 28.00
N THR A 243 -13.29 12.45 28.46
CA THR A 243 -14.37 13.23 27.83
C THR A 243 -13.95 13.67 26.43
N ALA A 244 -14.69 13.25 25.41
CA ALA A 244 -14.32 13.37 24.00
C ALA A 244 -15.19 14.35 23.20
N THR A 245 -16.43 14.67 23.62
CA THR A 245 -17.35 15.49 22.83
C THR A 245 -16.80 16.86 22.43
N ASN A 246 -17.02 17.24 21.17
CA ASN A 246 -16.64 18.51 20.56
C ASN A 246 -15.13 18.78 20.66
N LYS A 247 -14.31 17.74 20.49
CA LYS A 247 -12.85 17.81 20.55
C LYS A 247 -12.22 17.27 19.28
N ILE A 248 -10.99 17.70 19.03
CA ILE A 248 -10.15 17.19 17.95
C ILE A 248 -9.11 16.27 18.59
N PHE A 249 -8.96 15.08 18.01
CA PHE A 249 -7.99 14.08 18.45
C PHE A 249 -7.03 13.73 17.34
N ALA A 250 -5.84 13.30 17.75
CA ALA A 250 -4.81 12.75 16.89
C ALA A 250 -4.37 11.39 17.44
N ILE A 251 -4.34 10.36 16.59
CA ILE A 251 -3.54 9.15 16.85
C ILE A 251 -2.22 9.35 16.13
N ARG A 252 -1.12 9.14 16.86
CA ARG A 252 0.25 9.23 16.36
C ARG A 252 0.95 7.91 16.49
N TYR A 253 1.76 7.59 15.49
CA TYR A 253 2.66 6.46 15.53
C TYR A 253 4.02 7.05 15.87
N ASP A 254 4.47 6.88 17.10
CA ASP A 254 5.67 7.54 17.59
C ASP A 254 6.92 7.01 16.88
N ALA A 255 7.77 7.91 16.39
CA ALA A 255 8.99 7.55 15.64
C ALA A 255 10.13 7.01 16.53
N ILE A 256 10.03 7.14 17.85
CA ILE A 256 11.11 6.79 18.78
C ILE A 256 10.81 5.47 19.47
N ASP A 257 9.62 5.35 20.07
CA ASP A 257 9.23 4.15 20.82
C ASP A 257 8.29 3.21 20.05
N TYR A 258 7.92 3.59 18.83
CA TYR A 258 7.07 2.82 17.93
C TYR A 258 5.72 2.44 18.54
N LYS A 259 5.19 3.25 19.46
CA LYS A 259 3.86 3.05 20.03
C LYS A 259 2.83 3.98 19.40
N LEU A 260 1.59 3.51 19.34
CA LEU A 260 0.45 4.37 19.09
C LEU A 260 0.14 5.23 20.32
N LYS A 261 -0.10 6.52 20.11
CA LYS A 261 -0.42 7.50 21.15
C LYS A 261 -1.63 8.34 20.74
N LEU A 262 -2.61 8.44 21.63
CA LEU A 262 -3.81 9.25 21.42
C LEU A 262 -3.65 10.60 22.11
N TYR A 263 -3.80 11.69 21.36
CA TYR A 263 -3.70 13.06 21.84
C TYR A 263 -4.99 13.82 21.62
N ASN A 264 -5.37 14.65 22.59
CA ASN A 264 -6.30 15.75 22.38
C ASN A 264 -5.52 16.96 21.86
N VAL A 265 -5.91 17.44 20.68
CA VAL A 265 -5.29 18.55 19.95
C VAL A 265 -6.29 19.67 19.63
N THR A 266 -7.40 19.73 20.38
CA THR A 266 -8.50 20.69 20.15
C THR A 266 -8.04 22.14 20.11
N VAL A 267 -7.06 22.49 20.96
CA VAL A 267 -6.51 23.84 21.02
C VAL A 267 -5.20 23.86 20.25
N ALA A 268 -5.12 24.71 19.23
CA ALA A 268 -3.91 24.86 18.42
C ALA A 268 -2.69 25.16 19.32
N GLY A 269 -1.62 24.37 19.14
CA GLY A 269 -0.39 24.49 19.93
C GLY A 269 -0.44 23.87 21.33
N VAL A 270 -1.53 23.20 21.71
CA VAL A 270 -1.65 22.47 22.98
C VAL A 270 -2.00 21.02 22.70
N GLU A 271 -1.16 20.11 23.20
CA GLU A 271 -1.32 18.68 23.03
C GLU A 271 -1.42 18.01 24.39
N THR A 272 -2.51 17.29 24.64
CA THR A 272 -2.70 16.52 25.87
C THR A 272 -2.70 15.05 25.53
N LEU A 273 -1.72 14.29 26.03
CA LEU A 273 -1.71 12.84 25.91
C LEU A 273 -2.91 12.26 26.67
N VAL A 274 -3.73 11.49 25.97
CA VAL A 274 -4.90 10.80 26.51
C VAL A 274 -4.51 9.40 26.98
N THR A 275 -3.84 8.63 26.11
CA THR A 275 -3.37 7.27 26.40
C THR A 275 -2.31 6.82 25.40
N THR A 276 -1.52 5.81 25.78
CA THR A 276 -0.47 5.17 24.99
C THR A 276 -0.72 3.67 24.87
N ALA A 277 -0.38 3.08 23.72
CA ALA A 277 -0.40 1.65 23.54
C ALA A 277 0.59 0.94 24.50
N LEU A 278 0.16 -0.17 25.11
CA LEU A 278 1.01 -0.94 26.04
C LEU A 278 2.23 -1.54 25.34
N VAL A 279 2.05 -2.01 24.11
CA VAL A 279 3.06 -2.70 23.31
C VAL A 279 3.38 -1.86 22.07
N ALA A 280 4.66 -1.78 21.70
CA ALA A 280 5.10 -1.18 20.44
C ALA A 280 4.52 -1.95 19.23
N GLU A 281 4.42 -1.26 18.10
CA GLU A 281 4.27 -1.91 16.80
C GLU A 281 5.63 -2.46 16.33
N ASP A 282 5.62 -3.23 15.26
CA ASP A 282 6.78 -3.96 14.73
C ASP A 282 7.72 -3.10 13.85
N VAL A 283 7.63 -1.77 14.01
CA VAL A 283 8.36 -0.74 13.23
C VAL A 283 7.87 -0.61 11.78
N ASN A 284 7.04 -1.53 11.31
CA ASN A 284 6.43 -1.46 9.99
C ASN A 284 5.21 -0.52 10.00
N SER A 285 4.79 -0.12 8.81
CA SER A 285 3.58 0.66 8.65
C SER A 285 2.32 -0.14 9.02
N ILE A 286 1.39 0.51 9.71
CA ILE A 286 0.16 -0.09 10.29
C ILE A 286 -1.12 0.33 9.59
#